data_AF-A0A3A3DD43-F1
#
_entry.id   AF-A0A3A3DD43-F1
#
_cell.length_a   1.000
_cell.length_b   1.000
_cell.length_c   1.000
_cell.angle_alpha   90.00
_cell.angle_beta   90.00
_cell.angle_gamma   90.00
#
_symmetry.space_group_name_H-M   'P 1'
#
loop_
_entity.id
_entity.type
_entity.pdbx_description
1 polymer ?
#
loop_
_entity_poly.entity_id
_entity_poly.type
_entity_poly.pdbx_seq_one_letter_code
_entity_poly.pdbx_strand_id
1 'polypeptide(L)'
;MSQQSELAYLKIQERYPERFLPWPAQTNILRNLTTKNASVEHWSTFVVQRLSDAKESKILLSRYERNTLSGYIEEASDEANELKAYLAQYKPRTRLGLYQHPNGKEWYQSKLNYYYGMSKSPNETLNKIQTELAHRGKKVLLELPITKANHVALSYLQSHCELVQGLNWVDAYTNLPATAKHCAVTHNSDITRLFLSLMEIDIGLHYQGWSKQQARVTLQARLRLTDFEADRLVEGTVLYPATIFSLTPFVMFSS
;
A
#
# COMPACT_ATOMS: atom_id res chain seq x y z
N MET A 1 1.03 19.82 0.21
CA MET A 1 1.47 19.61 -1.19
C MET A 1 0.38 20.13 -2.12
N SER A 2 0.73 20.61 -3.31
CA SER A 2 -0.23 21.13 -4.28
C SER A 2 -0.73 20.04 -5.23
N GLN A 3 -1.85 20.27 -5.91
CA GLN A 3 -2.34 19.36 -6.97
C GLN A 3 -1.32 19.20 -8.11
N GLN A 4 -0.51 20.22 -8.40
CA GLN A 4 0.56 20.11 -9.40
C GLN A 4 1.63 19.07 -9.01
N SER A 5 2.01 19.02 -7.72
CA SER A 5 2.94 18.01 -7.23
C SER A 5 2.35 16.59 -7.25
N GLU A 6 1.05 16.45 -7.00
CA GLU A 6 0.33 15.19 -7.12
C GLU A 6 0.23 14.73 -8.59
N LEU A 7 -0.07 15.62 -9.52
CA LEU A 7 -0.07 15.30 -10.95
C LEU A 7 1.32 14.83 -11.43
N ALA A 8 2.39 15.48 -10.96
CA ALA A 8 3.75 15.05 -11.27
C ALA A 8 4.05 13.64 -10.72
N TYR A 9 3.59 13.35 -9.50
CA TYR A 9 3.68 12.02 -8.91
C TYR A 9 2.91 10.98 -9.73
N LEU A 10 1.67 11.25 -10.13
CA LEU A 10 0.84 10.32 -10.92
C LEU A 10 1.45 10.03 -12.29
N LYS A 11 2.01 11.04 -12.96
CA LYS A 11 2.77 10.84 -14.21
C LYS A 11 3.99 9.92 -14.04
N ILE A 12 4.61 9.94 -12.86
CA ILE A 12 5.69 9.00 -12.53
C ILE A 12 5.12 7.60 -12.33
N GLN A 13 4.01 7.46 -11.58
CA GLN A 13 3.39 6.14 -11.33
C GLN A 13 2.99 5.42 -12.63
N GLU A 14 2.45 6.17 -13.60
CA GLU A 14 2.11 5.66 -14.93
C GLU A 14 3.33 5.09 -15.68
N ARG A 15 4.53 5.61 -15.42
CA ARG A 15 5.76 5.19 -16.13
C ARG A 15 6.42 3.94 -15.56
N TYR A 16 6.33 3.70 -14.24
CA TYR A 16 7.17 2.68 -13.59
C TYR A 16 6.62 1.24 -13.76
N PRO A 17 5.33 0.95 -13.51
CA PRO A 17 4.75 -0.30 -14.01
C PRO A 17 3.22 -0.31 -14.20
N GLU A 18 2.49 0.79 -14.01
CA GLU A 18 1.04 0.82 -14.21
C GLU A 18 0.65 0.59 -15.68
N ARG A 19 1.62 0.69 -16.60
CA ARG A 19 1.51 0.20 -17.99
C ARG A 19 1.43 -1.31 -18.11
N PHE A 20 1.79 -2.07 -17.09
CA PHE A 20 1.89 -3.52 -17.16
C PHE A 20 0.93 -4.19 -16.17
N LEU A 21 0.57 -3.47 -15.11
CA LEU A 21 -0.53 -3.84 -14.23
C LEU A 21 -1.81 -3.17 -14.74
N PRO A 22 -2.73 -3.90 -15.39
CA PRO A 22 -3.93 -3.33 -16.03
C PRO A 22 -4.80 -2.57 -15.03
N TRP A 23 -4.77 -3.00 -13.78
CA TRP A 23 -5.41 -2.35 -12.66
C TRP A 23 -4.74 -2.74 -11.35
N PRO A 24 -4.61 -1.81 -10.38
CA PRO A 24 -4.15 -2.14 -9.04
C PRO A 24 -5.03 -3.18 -8.34
N ALA A 25 -4.40 -4.17 -7.70
CA ALA A 25 -5.09 -5.29 -7.08
C ALA A 25 -6.02 -4.90 -5.92
N GLN A 26 -5.81 -3.74 -5.31
CA GLN A 26 -6.62 -3.22 -4.20
C GLN A 26 -8.01 -2.71 -4.59
N THR A 27 -8.39 -2.77 -5.87
CA THR A 27 -9.70 -2.29 -6.32
C THR A 27 -10.44 -3.34 -7.12
N ASN A 28 -11.61 -3.74 -6.62
CA ASN A 28 -12.47 -4.72 -7.26
C ASN A 28 -13.30 -4.06 -8.37
N ILE A 29 -12.77 -4.02 -9.60
CA ILE A 29 -13.52 -3.50 -10.76
C ILE A 29 -14.73 -4.37 -11.07
N LEU A 30 -14.65 -5.68 -10.83
CA LEU A 30 -15.71 -6.62 -11.20
C LEU A 30 -17.06 -6.26 -10.55
N ARG A 31 -17.06 -5.62 -9.37
CA ARG A 31 -18.28 -5.09 -8.73
C ARG A 31 -18.95 -3.96 -9.52
N ASN A 32 -18.20 -3.21 -10.31
CA ASN A 32 -18.67 -2.06 -11.08
C ASN A 32 -18.90 -2.39 -12.56
N LEU A 33 -18.33 -3.50 -13.05
CA LEU A 33 -18.67 -4.03 -14.36
C LEU A 33 -20.11 -4.57 -14.25
N THR A 34 -21.08 -3.81 -14.74
CA THR A 34 -22.48 -4.25 -14.87
C THR A 34 -22.52 -5.67 -15.43
N THR A 35 -23.47 -6.50 -14.97
CA THR A 35 -23.64 -7.95 -15.21
C THR A 35 -23.83 -8.39 -16.68
N LYS A 36 -23.32 -7.63 -17.65
CA LYS A 36 -23.21 -8.03 -19.05
C LYS A 36 -21.94 -8.87 -19.20
N ASN A 37 -22.13 -10.16 -19.41
CA ASN A 37 -21.09 -11.18 -19.54
C ASN A 37 -19.91 -10.74 -20.44
N ALA A 38 -20.18 -10.06 -21.55
CA ALA A 38 -19.15 -9.59 -22.47
C ALA A 38 -18.16 -8.58 -21.83
N SER A 39 -18.58 -7.76 -20.87
CA SER A 39 -17.69 -6.79 -20.21
C SER A 39 -16.71 -7.46 -19.25
N VAL A 40 -17.16 -8.50 -18.53
CA VAL A 40 -16.32 -9.30 -17.63
C VAL A 40 -15.29 -10.10 -18.43
N GLU A 41 -15.71 -10.70 -19.55
CA GLU A 41 -14.82 -11.42 -20.47
C GLU A 41 -13.75 -10.50 -21.06
N HIS A 42 -14.13 -9.37 -21.66
CA HIS A 42 -13.18 -8.41 -22.24
C HIS A 42 -12.18 -7.89 -21.21
N TRP A 43 -12.65 -7.56 -20.00
CA TRP A 43 -11.76 -7.15 -18.92
C TRP A 43 -10.81 -8.28 -18.53
N SER A 44 -11.30 -9.51 -18.41
CA SER A 44 -10.49 -10.67 -18.06
C SER A 44 -9.40 -10.93 -19.09
N THR A 45 -9.73 -10.95 -20.37
CA THR A 45 -8.76 -11.12 -21.46
C THR A 45 -7.74 -9.97 -21.50
N PHE A 46 -8.20 -8.73 -21.31
CA PHE A 46 -7.29 -7.58 -21.20
C PHE A 46 -6.32 -7.75 -20.03
N VAL A 47 -6.78 -8.22 -18.87
CA VAL A 47 -5.93 -8.45 -17.71
C VAL A 47 -4.90 -9.56 -17.97
N VAL A 48 -5.32 -10.67 -18.58
CA VAL A 48 -4.43 -11.78 -18.95
C VAL A 48 -3.33 -11.32 -19.91
N GLN A 49 -3.68 -10.54 -20.93
CA GLN A 49 -2.71 -9.99 -21.87
C GLN A 49 -1.69 -9.10 -21.14
N ARG A 50 -2.16 -8.16 -20.32
CA ARG A 50 -1.28 -7.20 -19.64
C ARG A 50 -0.35 -7.86 -18.64
N LEU A 51 -0.84 -8.86 -17.88
CA LEU A 51 0.00 -9.64 -16.98
C LEU A 51 1.04 -10.50 -17.73
N SER A 52 0.72 -10.94 -18.94
CA SER A 52 1.66 -11.67 -19.80
C SER A 52 2.75 -10.75 -20.33
N ASP A 53 2.40 -9.56 -20.83
CA ASP A 53 3.37 -8.53 -21.24
C ASP A 53 4.26 -8.10 -20.06
N ALA A 54 3.67 -7.93 -18.88
CA ALA A 54 4.37 -7.58 -17.64
C ALA A 54 5.44 -8.61 -17.28
N LYS A 55 5.11 -9.89 -17.46
CA LYS A 55 6.00 -11.02 -17.18
C LYS A 55 7.25 -11.00 -18.06
N GLU A 56 7.13 -10.61 -19.34
CA GLU A 56 8.28 -10.43 -20.24
C GLU A 56 9.23 -9.34 -19.71
N SER A 57 8.66 -8.30 -19.11
CA SER A 57 9.39 -7.21 -18.46
C SER A 57 9.83 -7.55 -17.03
N LYS A 58 9.64 -8.79 -16.55
CA LYS A 58 9.93 -9.23 -15.16
C LYS A 58 9.16 -8.46 -14.08
N ILE A 59 8.02 -7.87 -14.44
CA ILE A 59 7.08 -7.23 -13.53
C ILE A 59 6.02 -8.26 -13.16
N LEU A 60 6.13 -8.81 -11.95
CA LEU A 60 5.26 -9.91 -11.49
C LEU A 60 4.41 -9.48 -10.30
N LEU A 61 3.16 -9.95 -10.22
CA LEU A 61 2.34 -9.79 -9.01
C LEU A 61 3.02 -10.45 -7.81
N SER A 62 2.90 -9.84 -6.64
CA SER A 62 3.15 -10.48 -5.36
C SER A 62 2.06 -11.50 -5.07
N ARG A 63 2.31 -12.36 -4.07
CA ARG A 63 1.30 -13.30 -3.60
C ARG A 63 0.02 -12.59 -3.11
N TYR A 64 0.15 -11.40 -2.49
CA TYR A 64 -1.02 -10.66 -2.01
C TYR A 64 -1.83 -10.13 -3.18
N GLU A 65 -1.20 -9.42 -4.12
CA GLU A 65 -1.89 -8.90 -5.31
C GLU A 65 -2.59 -10.01 -6.10
N ARG A 66 -1.93 -11.17 -6.29
CA ARG A 66 -2.53 -12.33 -6.98
C ARG A 66 -3.73 -12.90 -6.22
N ASN A 67 -3.62 -13.05 -4.90
CA ASN A 67 -4.69 -13.59 -4.06
C ASN A 67 -5.88 -12.64 -4.00
N THR A 68 -5.64 -11.33 -3.89
CA THR A 68 -6.69 -10.31 -3.91
C THR A 68 -7.47 -10.35 -5.23
N LEU A 69 -6.78 -10.41 -6.38
CA LEU A 69 -7.43 -10.56 -7.68
C LEU A 69 -8.19 -11.89 -7.79
N SER A 70 -7.63 -12.99 -7.28
CA SER A 70 -8.31 -14.30 -7.28
C SER A 70 -9.61 -14.25 -6.48
N GLY A 71 -9.61 -13.61 -5.31
CA GLY A 71 -10.81 -13.45 -4.48
C GLY A 71 -11.90 -12.63 -5.17
N TYR A 72 -11.55 -11.56 -5.89
CA TYR A 72 -12.53 -10.80 -6.67
C TYR A 72 -13.21 -11.63 -7.75
N ILE A 73 -12.45 -12.51 -8.40
CA ILE A 73 -12.98 -13.39 -9.46
C ILE A 73 -13.90 -14.46 -8.87
N GLU A 74 -13.57 -14.99 -7.70
CA GLU A 74 -14.44 -15.94 -6.97
C GLU A 74 -15.79 -15.30 -6.58
N GLU A 75 -15.81 -13.98 -6.32
CA GLU A 75 -17.04 -13.22 -6.03
C GLU A 75 -17.89 -12.88 -7.28
N ALA A 76 -17.28 -12.83 -8.46
CA ALA A 76 -17.81 -12.04 -9.59
C ALA A 76 -18.54 -12.82 -10.69
N SER A 77 -18.62 -14.16 -10.64
CA SER A 77 -19.25 -15.09 -11.61
C SER A 77 -18.27 -15.90 -12.47
N ASP A 78 -18.78 -16.98 -13.09
CA ASP A 78 -18.02 -17.98 -13.84
C ASP A 78 -17.42 -17.44 -15.16
N GLU A 79 -17.80 -16.25 -15.64
CA GLU A 79 -17.33 -15.70 -16.93
C GLU A 79 -15.85 -15.28 -16.93
N ALA A 80 -15.23 -15.11 -15.76
CA ALA A 80 -13.80 -14.80 -15.64
C ALA A 80 -12.90 -16.07 -15.64
N ASN A 81 -13.38 -17.18 -16.22
CA ASN A 81 -12.70 -18.49 -16.23
C ASN A 81 -11.28 -18.45 -16.81
N GLU A 82 -11.04 -17.68 -17.88
CA GLU A 82 -9.70 -17.54 -18.46
C GLU A 82 -8.72 -16.92 -17.46
N LEU A 83 -9.09 -15.78 -16.86
CA LEU A 83 -8.28 -15.11 -15.86
C LEU A 83 -8.10 -15.96 -14.60
N LYS A 84 -9.15 -16.69 -14.18
CA LYS A 84 -9.09 -17.64 -13.07
C LYS A 84 -8.06 -18.73 -13.32
N ALA A 85 -8.11 -19.37 -14.51
CA ALA A 85 -7.16 -20.40 -14.91
C ALA A 85 -5.72 -19.84 -15.00
N TYR A 86 -5.57 -18.65 -15.56
CA TYR A 86 -4.29 -17.95 -15.65
C TYR A 86 -3.68 -17.68 -14.26
N LEU A 87 -4.45 -17.10 -13.33
CA LEU A 87 -3.98 -16.80 -11.98
C LEU A 87 -3.67 -18.04 -11.15
N ALA A 88 -4.36 -19.16 -11.39
CA ALA A 88 -4.07 -20.44 -10.74
C ALA A 88 -2.66 -20.98 -11.08
N GLN A 89 -2.20 -20.73 -12.31
CA GLN A 89 -0.86 -21.12 -12.78
C GLN A 89 0.19 -20.01 -12.64
N TYR A 90 -0.25 -18.79 -12.30
CA TYR A 90 0.62 -17.63 -12.18
C TYR A 90 1.63 -17.78 -11.04
N LYS A 91 2.91 -17.62 -11.35
CA LYS A 91 4.00 -17.64 -10.36
C LYS A 91 4.26 -16.23 -9.84
N PRO A 92 3.85 -15.89 -8.61
CA PRO A 92 4.11 -14.58 -8.05
C PRO A 92 5.60 -14.37 -7.74
N ARG A 93 6.01 -13.11 -7.62
CA ARG A 93 7.34 -12.75 -7.11
C ARG A 93 7.53 -13.24 -5.67
N THR A 94 8.78 -13.56 -5.31
CA THR A 94 9.12 -14.20 -4.02
C THR A 94 9.09 -13.24 -2.83
N ARG A 95 9.38 -11.95 -3.05
CA ARG A 95 9.26 -10.87 -2.07
C ARG A 95 8.01 -10.06 -2.36
N LEU A 96 7.46 -9.50 -1.30
CA LEU A 96 6.15 -8.84 -1.37
C LEU A 96 6.25 -7.42 -1.91
N GLY A 97 7.28 -6.68 -1.51
CA GLY A 97 7.41 -5.27 -1.83
C GLY A 97 7.96 -4.96 -3.22
N LEU A 98 8.11 -3.66 -3.49
CA LEU A 98 8.46 -3.16 -4.82
C LEU A 98 9.90 -3.47 -5.21
N TYR A 99 10.81 -3.64 -4.25
CA TYR A 99 12.24 -3.93 -4.44
C TYR A 99 12.56 -4.93 -5.56
N GLN A 100 11.73 -5.96 -5.74
CA GLN A 100 12.00 -7.01 -6.74
C GLN A 100 11.61 -6.66 -8.17
N HIS A 101 10.83 -5.58 -8.36
CA HIS A 101 10.55 -5.09 -9.69
C HIS A 101 11.79 -4.41 -10.30
N PRO A 102 11.91 -4.39 -11.63
CA PRO A 102 12.83 -3.49 -12.32
C PRO A 102 12.62 -2.05 -11.83
N ASN A 103 13.69 -1.38 -11.42
CA ASN A 103 13.66 -0.03 -10.84
C ASN A 103 12.74 0.11 -9.61
N GLY A 104 12.51 -0.98 -8.87
CA GLY A 104 11.58 -1.02 -7.75
C GLY A 104 11.95 -0.11 -6.58
N LYS A 105 13.24 0.12 -6.36
CA LYS A 105 13.74 1.04 -5.32
C LYS A 105 13.45 2.49 -5.68
N GLU A 106 13.71 2.87 -6.92
CA GLU A 106 13.45 4.20 -7.47
C GLU A 106 11.94 4.47 -7.51
N TRP A 107 11.17 3.45 -7.88
CA TRP A 107 9.71 3.51 -7.84
C TRP A 107 9.22 3.76 -6.41
N TYR A 108 9.69 2.98 -5.44
CA TYR A 108 9.35 3.19 -4.03
C TYR A 108 9.80 4.56 -3.52
N GLN A 109 11.02 5.00 -3.84
CA GLN A 109 11.52 6.33 -3.49
C GLN A 109 10.61 7.44 -4.01
N SER A 110 10.09 7.32 -5.24
CA SER A 110 9.16 8.30 -5.79
C SER A 110 7.85 8.40 -5.00
N LYS A 111 7.32 7.25 -4.54
CA LYS A 111 6.14 7.21 -3.67
C LYS A 111 6.43 7.81 -2.30
N LEU A 112 7.57 7.45 -1.71
CA LEU A 112 8.01 8.00 -0.42
C LEU A 112 8.16 9.53 -0.50
N ASN A 113 8.79 10.05 -1.55
CA ASN A 113 8.96 11.49 -1.74
C ASN A 113 7.62 12.23 -1.80
N TYR A 114 6.62 11.65 -2.47
CA TYR A 114 5.28 12.22 -2.55
C TYR A 114 4.56 12.16 -1.20
N TYR A 115 4.42 10.98 -0.59
CA TYR A 115 3.62 10.85 0.63
C TYR A 115 4.27 11.52 1.84
N TYR A 116 5.58 11.40 1.99
CA TYR A 116 6.32 12.04 3.08
C TYR A 116 6.46 13.56 2.86
N GLY A 117 6.54 14.01 1.62
CA GLY A 117 6.76 15.42 1.30
C GLY A 117 8.19 15.91 1.50
N MET A 118 9.15 14.99 1.70
CA MET A 118 10.58 15.28 1.76
C MET A 118 11.37 14.27 0.93
N SER A 119 12.42 14.75 0.26
CA SER A 119 13.36 13.88 -0.47
C SER A 119 14.44 13.35 0.47
N LYS A 120 14.08 12.38 1.33
CA LYS A 120 15.02 11.66 2.20
C LYS A 120 15.23 10.25 1.71
N SER A 121 16.44 9.72 1.91
CA SER A 121 16.69 8.32 1.60
C SER A 121 15.85 7.41 2.52
N PRO A 122 15.45 6.20 2.08
CA PRO A 122 14.60 5.33 2.87
C PRO A 122 15.37 4.83 4.10
N ASN A 123 16.69 4.63 3.99
CA ASN A 123 17.53 4.24 5.12
C ASN A 123 17.65 5.36 6.18
N GLU A 124 17.82 6.61 5.77
CA GLU A 124 17.84 7.73 6.73
C GLU A 124 16.50 7.85 7.46
N THR A 125 15.41 7.68 6.72
CA THR A 125 14.05 7.72 7.27
C THR A 125 13.81 6.57 8.25
N LEU A 126 14.23 5.36 7.90
CA LEU A 126 14.14 4.17 8.75
C LEU A 126 14.90 4.36 10.06
N ASN A 127 16.13 4.88 10.00
CA ASN A 127 16.93 5.12 11.20
C ASN A 127 16.21 6.08 12.17
N LYS A 128 15.60 7.15 11.65
CA LYS A 128 14.80 8.09 12.47
C LYS A 128 13.60 7.40 13.11
N ILE A 129 12.86 6.62 12.34
CA ILE A 129 11.70 5.85 12.85
C ILE A 129 12.13 4.88 13.96
N GLN A 130 13.22 4.14 13.76
CA GLN A 130 13.71 3.16 14.73
C GLN A 130 14.22 3.80 16.00
N THR A 131 14.91 4.94 15.89
CA THR A 131 15.30 5.75 17.04
C THR A 131 14.08 6.22 17.82
N GLU A 132 13.05 6.76 17.16
CA GLU A 132 11.80 7.16 17.82
C GLU A 132 11.08 5.99 18.49
N LEU A 133 11.01 4.84 17.84
CA LEU A 133 10.40 3.64 18.41
C LEU A 133 11.16 3.12 19.64
N ALA A 134 12.48 3.26 19.68
CA ALA A 134 13.32 2.83 20.79
C ALA A 134 13.13 3.70 22.05
N HIS A 135 12.88 5.01 21.89
CA HIS A 135 12.61 5.92 23.00
C HIS A 135 11.20 5.74 23.59
N ARG A 136 10.28 5.14 22.84
CA ARG A 136 8.90 4.88 23.31
C ARG A 136 8.90 3.59 24.15
N GLY A 137 8.33 3.64 25.37
CA GLY A 137 8.34 2.58 26.39
C GLY A 137 7.69 1.22 26.04
N LYS A 138 6.96 0.57 26.96
CA LYS A 138 6.46 -0.82 26.74
C LYS A 138 5.42 -0.93 25.62
N LYS A 139 5.34 -2.10 24.96
CA LYS A 139 4.33 -2.43 23.91
C LYS A 139 2.92 -2.08 24.37
N VAL A 140 2.11 -1.62 23.42
CA VAL A 140 0.74 -1.15 23.64
C VAL A 140 -0.27 -2.12 23.06
N LEU A 141 -1.41 -2.26 23.72
CA LEU A 141 -2.60 -2.89 23.16
C LEU A 141 -3.37 -1.84 22.34
N LEU A 142 -3.51 -2.07 21.03
CA LEU A 142 -4.27 -1.18 20.16
C LEU A 142 -5.69 -1.72 20.00
N GLU A 143 -6.63 -1.27 20.82
CA GLU A 143 -8.06 -1.51 20.58
C GLU A 143 -8.60 -0.49 19.56
N LEU A 144 -8.04 -0.49 18.36
CA LEU A 144 -8.39 0.50 17.35
C LEU A 144 -9.08 -0.16 16.15
N PRO A 145 -10.27 0.33 15.74
CA PRO A 145 -10.93 -0.12 14.51
C PRO A 145 -10.04 -0.03 13.27
N ILE A 146 -9.04 0.87 13.28
CA ILE A 146 -8.11 1.08 12.19
C ILE A 146 -7.25 -0.14 11.85
N THR A 147 -7.06 -1.07 12.79
CA THR A 147 -6.37 -2.34 12.52
C THR A 147 -7.13 -3.23 11.53
N LYS A 148 -8.41 -2.92 11.28
CA LYS A 148 -9.26 -3.57 10.28
C LYS A 148 -9.24 -2.85 8.93
N ALA A 149 -8.61 -1.68 8.80
CA ALA A 149 -8.49 -1.02 7.51
C ALA A 149 -7.32 -1.60 6.70
N ASN A 150 -7.53 -1.86 5.40
CA ASN A 150 -6.42 -2.22 4.51
C ASN A 150 -5.64 -0.96 4.08
N HIS A 151 -6.34 0.16 3.81
CA HIS A 151 -5.74 1.46 3.54
C HIS A 151 -5.72 2.32 4.82
N VAL A 152 -4.78 2.02 5.71
CA VAL A 152 -4.71 2.62 7.05
C VAL A 152 -4.64 4.14 7.02
N ALA A 153 -3.83 4.73 6.13
CA ALA A 153 -3.66 6.18 6.05
C ALA A 153 -4.96 6.90 5.64
N LEU A 154 -5.62 6.40 4.60
CA LEU A 154 -6.90 6.96 4.15
C LEU A 154 -7.98 6.80 5.22
N SER A 155 -8.17 5.59 5.75
CA SER A 155 -9.19 5.33 6.77
C SER A 155 -8.98 6.18 8.02
N TYR A 156 -7.73 6.42 8.40
CA TYR A 156 -7.43 7.33 9.50
C TYR A 156 -7.92 8.75 9.24
N LEU A 157 -7.50 9.33 8.11
CA LEU A 157 -7.78 10.71 7.76
C LEU A 157 -9.28 10.92 7.54
N GLN A 158 -9.98 9.97 6.92
CA GLN A 158 -11.44 10.01 6.76
C GLN A 158 -12.19 10.05 8.10
N SER A 159 -11.63 9.42 9.13
CA SER A 159 -12.30 9.34 10.44
C SER A 159 -12.02 10.55 11.33
N HIS A 160 -10.98 11.34 11.05
CA HIS A 160 -10.48 12.36 11.99
C HIS A 160 -10.25 13.75 11.36
N CYS A 161 -10.16 13.85 10.04
CA CYS A 161 -9.73 15.08 9.36
C CYS A 161 -10.73 15.51 8.29
N GLU A 162 -10.78 16.81 8.02
CA GLU A 162 -11.44 17.32 6.82
C GLU A 162 -10.59 17.00 5.59
N LEU A 163 -11.18 16.30 4.63
CA LEU A 163 -10.46 15.79 3.46
C LEU A 163 -10.16 16.89 2.45
N VAL A 164 -8.91 16.95 2.01
CA VAL A 164 -8.50 17.78 0.88
C VAL A 164 -8.63 16.97 -0.40
N GLN A 165 -9.43 17.46 -1.35
CA GLN A 165 -9.63 16.83 -2.66
C GLN A 165 -8.31 16.70 -3.43
N GLY A 166 -8.11 15.55 -4.05
CA GLY A 166 -6.93 15.17 -4.82
C GLY A 166 -7.28 14.51 -6.15
N LEU A 167 -6.25 13.96 -6.79
CA LEU A 167 -6.33 13.33 -8.11
C LEU A 167 -6.10 11.81 -8.04
N ASN A 168 -5.45 11.32 -6.98
CA ASN A 168 -5.12 9.93 -6.83
C ASN A 168 -6.35 9.09 -6.46
N TRP A 169 -6.87 8.36 -7.43
CA TRP A 169 -8.03 7.48 -7.24
C TRP A 169 -7.74 6.32 -6.27
N VAL A 170 -6.49 5.87 -6.13
CA VAL A 170 -6.09 4.84 -5.14
C VAL A 170 -6.34 5.32 -3.71
N ASP A 171 -6.26 6.63 -3.51
CA ASP A 171 -6.53 7.30 -2.24
C ASP A 171 -7.95 7.89 -2.22
N ALA A 172 -8.87 7.32 -3.00
CA ALA A 172 -10.26 7.78 -3.13
C ALA A 172 -10.37 9.27 -3.48
N TYR A 173 -9.50 9.75 -4.38
CA TYR A 173 -9.40 11.15 -4.79
C TYR A 173 -9.15 12.10 -3.61
N THR A 174 -8.43 11.63 -2.59
CA THR A 174 -7.99 12.44 -1.45
C THR A 174 -6.50 12.71 -1.55
N ASN A 175 -6.10 13.98 -1.43
CA ASN A 175 -4.69 14.33 -1.29
C ASN A 175 -4.26 14.06 0.17
N LEU A 176 -3.81 12.83 0.45
CA LEU A 176 -3.46 12.41 1.81
C LEU A 176 -2.43 13.34 2.47
N PRO A 177 -1.33 13.75 1.80
CA PRO A 177 -0.33 14.60 2.42
C PRO A 177 -0.86 16.01 2.74
N ALA A 178 -1.69 16.60 1.87
CA ALA A 178 -2.34 17.88 2.16
C ALA A 178 -3.35 17.74 3.30
N THR A 179 -4.16 16.68 3.28
CA THR A 179 -5.15 16.41 4.34
C THR A 179 -4.49 16.30 5.71
N ALA A 180 -3.44 15.48 5.84
CA ALA A 180 -2.73 15.33 7.10
C ALA A 180 -2.08 16.66 7.58
N LYS A 181 -1.53 17.46 6.66
CA LYS A 181 -0.90 18.75 7.01
C LYS A 181 -1.89 19.79 7.54
N HIS A 182 -3.13 19.79 7.06
CA HIS A 182 -4.18 20.71 7.52
C HIS A 182 -5.00 20.16 8.69
N CYS A 183 -4.75 18.90 9.09
CA CYS A 183 -5.48 18.26 10.16
C CYS A 183 -4.88 18.66 11.52
N ALA A 184 -5.67 19.32 12.35
CA ALA A 184 -5.25 19.82 13.68
C ALA A 184 -5.48 18.81 14.82
N VAL A 185 -5.64 17.53 14.51
CA VAL A 185 -5.98 16.52 15.53
C VAL A 185 -4.74 16.15 16.33
N THR A 186 -4.91 16.03 17.64
CA THR A 186 -3.89 15.52 18.56
C THR A 186 -4.17 14.06 18.88
N HIS A 187 -3.10 13.29 19.09
CA HIS A 187 -3.21 11.84 19.27
C HIS A 187 -2.39 11.38 20.47
N ASN A 188 -2.79 10.25 21.03
CA ASN A 188 -2.02 9.61 22.08
C ASN A 188 -0.75 8.94 21.52
N SER A 189 0.16 8.57 22.42
CA SER A 189 1.44 7.93 22.07
C SER A 189 1.26 6.60 21.33
N ASP A 190 0.12 5.94 21.51
CA ASP A 190 -0.20 4.63 20.97
C ASP A 190 -0.44 4.68 19.46
N ILE A 191 -1.21 5.67 19.01
CA ILE A 191 -1.42 5.96 17.59
C ILE A 191 -0.10 6.33 16.91
N THR A 192 0.71 7.18 17.54
CA THR A 192 2.02 7.53 16.99
C THR A 192 2.90 6.30 16.84
N ARG A 193 2.89 5.38 17.82
CA ARG A 193 3.61 4.11 17.70
C ARG A 193 3.09 3.25 16.57
N LEU A 194 1.77 3.16 16.37
CA LEU A 194 1.19 2.42 15.24
C LEU A 194 1.75 2.95 13.92
N PHE A 195 1.70 4.26 13.70
CA PHE A 195 2.19 4.87 12.45
C PHE A 195 3.68 4.63 12.24
N LEU A 196 4.50 4.84 13.27
CA LEU A 196 5.94 4.56 13.20
C LEU A 196 6.22 3.08 12.89
N SER A 197 5.46 2.16 13.49
CA SER A 197 5.63 0.71 13.25
C SER A 197 5.25 0.32 11.82
N LEU A 198 4.19 0.93 11.28
CA LEU A 198 3.79 0.74 9.89
C LEU A 198 4.78 1.35 8.91
N MET A 199 5.34 2.54 9.20
CA MET A 199 6.41 3.14 8.41
C MET A 199 7.68 2.27 8.41
N GLU A 200 8.05 1.66 9.55
CA GLU A 200 9.19 0.74 9.67
C GLU A 200 9.03 -0.46 8.73
N ILE A 201 7.87 -1.14 8.79
CA ILE A 201 7.65 -2.31 7.93
C ILE A 201 7.43 -1.96 6.46
N ASP A 202 6.90 -0.78 6.14
CA ASP A 202 6.73 -0.31 4.77
C ASP A 202 8.08 -0.18 4.06
N ILE A 203 9.07 0.48 4.69
CA ILE A 203 10.45 0.52 4.18
C ILE A 203 11.05 -0.89 4.13
N GLY A 204 10.86 -1.68 5.18
CA GLY A 204 11.36 -3.06 5.23
C GLY A 204 10.87 -3.90 4.05
N LEU A 205 9.57 -3.87 3.75
CA LEU A 205 8.95 -4.62 2.67
C LEU A 205 9.37 -4.10 1.30
N HIS A 206 9.20 -2.80 1.06
CA HIS A 206 9.29 -2.23 -0.29
C HIS A 206 10.69 -1.81 -0.71
N TYR A 207 11.57 -1.49 0.23
CA TYR A 207 12.95 -1.06 -0.05
C TYR A 207 14.00 -2.09 0.37
N GLN A 208 13.83 -2.78 1.49
CA GLN A 208 14.81 -3.76 1.98
C GLN A 208 14.50 -5.21 1.57
N GLY A 209 13.33 -5.46 0.97
CA GLY A 209 12.94 -6.79 0.50
C GLY A 209 12.64 -7.77 1.63
N TRP A 210 12.15 -7.29 2.78
CA TRP A 210 11.72 -8.14 3.89
C TRP A 210 10.67 -9.15 3.43
N SER A 211 10.72 -10.33 4.04
CA SER A 211 9.67 -11.34 3.92
C SER A 211 8.43 -10.96 4.74
N LYS A 212 7.30 -11.63 4.46
CA LYS A 212 6.08 -11.55 5.30
C LYS A 212 6.41 -11.77 6.77
N GLN A 213 7.20 -12.81 7.07
CA GLN A 213 7.54 -13.21 8.43
C GLN A 213 8.34 -12.12 9.15
N GLN A 214 9.32 -11.51 8.48
CA GLN A 214 10.10 -10.42 9.05
C GLN A 214 9.21 -9.22 9.38
N ALA A 215 8.35 -8.78 8.46
CA ALA A 215 7.44 -7.68 8.70
C ALA A 215 6.46 -7.98 9.87
N ARG A 216 5.90 -9.20 9.91
CA ARG A 216 4.98 -9.62 10.97
C ARG A 216 5.64 -9.61 12.35
N VAL A 217 6.80 -10.26 12.48
CA VAL A 217 7.55 -10.32 13.73
C VAL A 217 7.96 -8.92 14.19
N THR A 218 8.38 -8.04 13.26
CA THR A 218 8.68 -6.65 13.59
C THR A 218 7.45 -5.91 14.11
N LEU A 219 6.28 -6.01 13.44
CA LEU A 219 5.04 -5.41 13.95
C LEU A 219 4.70 -5.92 15.36
N GLN A 220 4.73 -7.23 15.58
CA GLN A 220 4.42 -7.85 16.88
C GLN A 220 5.47 -7.52 17.96
N ALA A 221 6.70 -7.17 17.57
CA ALA A 221 7.71 -6.64 18.48
C ALA A 221 7.38 -5.21 18.93
N ARG A 222 6.73 -4.40 18.10
CA ARG A 222 6.33 -3.02 18.44
C ARG A 222 4.95 -2.94 19.09
N LEU A 223 4.01 -3.78 18.66
CA LEU A 223 2.58 -3.71 18.97
C LEU A 223 2.07 -5.05 19.53
N ARG A 224 1.09 -5.04 20.42
CA ARG A 224 0.40 -6.27 20.85
C ARG A 224 -0.67 -6.63 19.82
N LEU A 225 -0.30 -7.45 18.83
CA LEU A 225 -1.16 -7.90 17.75
C LEU A 225 -1.22 -9.43 17.70
N THR A 226 -2.38 -9.97 17.39
CA THR A 226 -2.52 -11.37 16.95
C THR A 226 -1.85 -11.58 15.59
N ASP A 227 -1.61 -12.84 15.22
CA ASP A 227 -1.07 -13.17 13.89
C ASP A 227 -1.98 -12.66 12.76
N PHE A 228 -3.30 -12.75 12.95
CA PHE A 228 -4.29 -12.28 11.98
C PHE A 228 -4.22 -10.76 11.78
N GLU A 229 -4.19 -9.98 12.86
CA GLU A 229 -4.11 -8.51 12.78
C GLU A 229 -2.79 -8.05 12.16
N ALA A 230 -1.68 -8.67 12.56
CA ALA A 230 -0.37 -8.35 12.00
C ALA A 230 -0.29 -8.70 10.51
N ASP A 231 -0.81 -9.86 10.10
CA ASP A 231 -0.86 -10.25 8.69
C ASP A 231 -1.71 -9.29 7.84
N ARG A 232 -2.85 -8.83 8.38
CA ARG A 232 -3.71 -7.84 7.70
C ARG A 232 -3.02 -6.50 7.52
N LEU A 233 -2.31 -6.01 8.54
CA LEU A 233 -1.53 -4.78 8.43
C LEU A 233 -0.39 -4.94 7.40
N VAL A 234 0.30 -6.08 7.39
CA VAL A 234 1.33 -6.37 6.39
C VAL A 234 0.73 -6.38 4.98
N GLU A 235 -0.42 -7.02 4.77
CA GLU A 235 -1.12 -7.01 3.48
C GLU A 235 -1.49 -5.58 3.05
N GLY A 236 -2.09 -4.80 3.95
CA GLY A 236 -2.40 -3.39 3.70
C GLY A 236 -1.17 -2.57 3.31
N THR A 237 -0.06 -2.72 4.03
CA THR A 237 1.21 -2.07 3.69
C THR A 237 1.70 -2.46 2.29
N VAL A 238 1.62 -3.74 1.92
CA VAL A 238 2.03 -4.22 0.58
C VAL A 238 1.17 -3.61 -0.52
N LEU A 239 -0.15 -3.50 -0.31
CA LEU A 239 -1.11 -2.99 -1.29
C LEU A 239 -1.09 -1.46 -1.42
N TYR A 240 -0.67 -0.74 -0.37
CA TYR A 240 -0.67 0.72 -0.30
C TYR A 240 0.73 1.29 0.04
N PRO A 241 1.74 1.00 -0.81
CA PRO A 241 3.13 1.35 -0.53
C PRO A 241 3.33 2.83 -0.28
N ALA A 242 4.05 3.14 0.79
CA ALA A 242 4.43 4.48 1.26
C ALA A 242 3.27 5.42 1.68
N THR A 243 2.01 5.03 1.50
CA THR A 243 0.86 5.89 1.86
C THR A 243 0.89 6.31 3.33
N ILE A 244 1.36 5.42 4.22
CA ILE A 244 1.47 5.69 5.66
C ILE A 244 2.36 6.90 5.98
N PHE A 245 3.29 7.26 5.09
CA PHE A 245 4.14 8.45 5.27
C PHE A 245 3.38 9.76 5.14
N SER A 246 2.16 9.76 4.59
CA SER A 246 1.29 10.94 4.65
C SER A 246 0.94 11.33 6.08
N LEU A 247 0.97 10.38 7.03
CA LEU A 247 0.67 10.59 8.45
C LEU A 247 1.87 11.13 9.24
N THR A 248 2.98 11.44 8.57
CA THR A 248 4.16 11.96 9.25
C THR A 248 3.94 13.25 10.07
N PRO A 249 3.05 14.19 9.67
CA PRO A 249 2.71 15.33 10.52
C PRO A 249 2.22 14.96 11.93
N PHE A 250 1.73 13.73 12.13
CA PHE A 250 1.26 13.20 13.42
C PHE A 250 2.34 12.46 14.21
N VAL A 251 3.52 12.24 13.62
CA VAL A 251 4.67 11.63 14.29
C VAL A 251 5.75 12.71 14.43
N MET A 252 5.82 13.32 15.61
CA MET A 252 6.90 14.25 15.94
C MET A 252 8.20 13.45 16.01
N PHE A 253 9.13 13.70 15.10
CA PHE A 253 10.52 13.26 15.28
C PHE A 253 11.17 14.23 16.27
N SER A 254 11.74 13.70 17.35
CA SER A 254 12.63 14.46 18.22
C SER A 254 13.76 14.99 17.34
N SER A 255 13.91 16.31 17.29
CA SER A 255 15.03 16.98 16.60
C SER A 255 16.34 16.78 17.35
#